data_AF-X1RWP8-F1
#
_entry.id   AF-X1RWP8-F1
#
_cell.length_a   1.000
_cell.length_b   1.000
_cell.length_c   1.000
_cell.angle_alpha   90.00
_cell.angle_beta   90.00
_cell.angle_gamma   90.00
#
_symmetry.space_group_name_H-M   'P 1'
#
loop_
_entity.id
_entity.type
_entity.pdbx_description
1 polymer ?
#
loop_
_entity_poly.entity_id
_entity_poly.type
_entity_poly.pdbx_seq_one_letter_code
_entity_poly.pdbx_strand_id
1 'polypeptide(L)'
;FALAKSMEYVDVVTATGASNLAGIVVDQSKQKVYVVDRWGNKLYIYNWYPKIPELVLDGDPIELDGIVVGSPGGTWGLALDEENNRLWVTSNETKVRFYDTSDWSHDPDTDYITVSHAAVGIAIDVENQIVYTGAIRGNEHMLSKYVISTGTETPLDVRNLESGTYDDYVLGLAVDQDTSLIYATIGNKSSGGSERLVVFDPNLTLQWASNDIGNPAGVAVAGDVSYKSPVFYLEKVDVNEPNCVLPGDYITYEITYGPNGIDHPNVVITDYLPCEVDYENIFDPNYDYEKHTYTWQIGSLSASAPNDFVTLTVKVNLGVEPNGIITNYCEIESDQYCSFALADTNVCFWSPDIIYVDVNAVGCDSGLSWYHAEPDLQSALQKAQAWDVNQIRVAAGTYKPTKGSVRSISFELLDDV
;
A
#
# COMPACT_ATOMS: atom_id res chain seq x y z
N PHE A 1 -10.51 -4.98 -3.50
CA PHE A 1 -9.15 -4.46 -3.79
C PHE A 1 -8.98 -4.01 -5.23
N ALA A 2 -8.73 -2.71 -5.47
CA ALA A 2 -7.64 -2.43 -6.38
C ALA A 2 -6.40 -3.06 -5.73
N LEU A 3 -5.92 -4.20 -6.23
CA LEU A 3 -4.61 -4.71 -5.85
C LEU A 3 -3.64 -3.53 -5.92
N ALA A 4 -2.74 -3.37 -4.94
CA ALA A 4 -1.69 -2.38 -5.04
C ALA A 4 -1.05 -2.55 -6.42
N LYS A 5 -1.23 -1.55 -7.30
CA LYS A 5 -0.73 -1.64 -8.67
C LYS A 5 0.78 -1.82 -8.55
N SER A 6 1.32 -2.89 -9.12
CA SER A 6 2.75 -3.12 -9.14
C SER A 6 3.44 -1.90 -9.74
N MET A 7 4.38 -1.29 -9.02
CA MET A 7 5.26 -0.29 -9.62
C MET A 7 6.31 -1.04 -10.44
N GLU A 8 6.23 -0.92 -11.76
CA GLU A 8 7.29 -1.38 -12.64
C GLU A 8 8.34 -0.27 -12.77
N TYR A 9 9.60 -0.62 -12.58
CA TYR A 9 10.70 0.29 -12.88
C TYR A 9 10.74 0.54 -14.39
N VAL A 10 10.66 1.81 -14.80
CA VAL A 10 10.72 2.18 -16.22
C VAL A 10 12.06 2.79 -16.61
N ASP A 11 12.49 3.85 -15.92
CA ASP A 11 13.77 4.52 -16.19
C ASP A 11 14.26 5.35 -14.97
N VAL A 12 15.51 5.83 -15.01
CA VAL A 12 16.05 6.84 -14.09
C VAL A 12 16.44 8.10 -14.85
N VAL A 13 15.86 9.24 -14.48
CA VAL A 13 16.30 10.57 -14.93
C VAL A 13 17.15 11.23 -13.84
N THR A 14 18.32 11.74 -14.22
CA THR A 14 19.24 12.43 -13.30
C THR A 14 19.12 13.94 -13.43
N ALA A 15 18.80 14.62 -12.33
CA ALA A 15 18.85 16.08 -12.25
C ALA A 15 20.29 16.58 -12.17
N THR A 16 20.82 17.06 -13.30
CA THR A 16 22.20 17.56 -13.36
C THR A 16 22.38 18.75 -12.42
N GLY A 17 23.32 18.63 -11.48
CA GLY A 17 23.63 19.67 -10.50
C GLY A 17 22.87 19.55 -9.18
N ALA A 18 21.90 18.64 -9.07
CA ALA A 18 21.29 18.30 -7.78
C ALA A 18 22.22 17.36 -6.98
N SER A 19 22.20 17.50 -5.66
CA SER A 19 23.03 16.68 -4.76
C SER A 19 22.22 15.71 -3.90
N ASN A 20 20.95 16.04 -3.64
CA ASN A 20 20.08 15.34 -2.72
C ASN A 20 18.60 15.69 -2.99
N LEU A 21 18.04 15.21 -4.11
CA LEU A 21 16.65 15.49 -4.46
C LEU A 21 15.68 15.10 -3.33
N ALA A 22 14.69 15.95 -3.11
CA ALA A 22 13.60 15.75 -2.18
C ALA A 22 12.36 16.49 -2.70
N GLY A 23 11.19 16.25 -2.10
CA GLY A 23 9.94 16.93 -2.43
C GLY A 23 9.58 16.85 -3.92
N ILE A 24 8.63 15.99 -4.28
CA ILE A 24 8.23 15.81 -5.68
C ILE A 24 6.72 15.93 -5.79
N VAL A 25 6.25 16.62 -6.82
CA VAL A 25 4.83 16.72 -7.17
C VAL A 25 4.67 16.67 -8.68
N VAL A 26 3.50 16.21 -9.12
CA VAL A 26 3.09 16.21 -10.53
C VAL A 26 2.03 17.29 -10.70
N ASP A 27 2.25 18.18 -11.66
CA ASP A 27 1.25 19.15 -12.14
C ASP A 27 0.59 18.56 -13.38
N GLN A 28 -0.57 17.96 -13.18
CA GLN A 28 -1.27 17.25 -14.23
C GLN A 28 -1.79 18.21 -15.30
N SER A 29 -2.30 19.36 -14.88
CA SER A 29 -2.83 20.38 -15.77
C SER A 29 -1.78 20.92 -16.75
N LYS A 30 -0.51 21.05 -16.31
CA LYS A 30 0.62 21.55 -17.11
C LYS A 30 1.50 20.46 -17.68
N GLN A 31 1.23 19.19 -17.35
CA GLN A 31 2.07 18.05 -17.72
C GLN A 31 3.53 18.23 -17.27
N LYS A 32 3.69 18.65 -16.00
CA LYS A 32 5.00 18.89 -15.40
C LYS A 32 5.24 18.02 -14.17
N VAL A 33 6.51 17.80 -13.87
CA VAL A 33 6.98 17.31 -12.57
C VAL A 33 7.89 18.36 -11.97
N TYR A 34 7.63 18.70 -10.72
CA TYR A 34 8.45 19.61 -9.93
C TYR A 34 9.19 18.83 -8.86
N VAL A 35 10.49 19.08 -8.73
CA VAL A 35 11.32 18.46 -7.68
C VAL A 35 12.35 19.45 -7.15
N VAL A 36 12.64 19.42 -5.86
CA VAL A 36 13.62 20.31 -5.23
C VAL A 36 14.90 19.58 -4.83
N ASP A 37 15.99 20.33 -4.67
CA ASP A 37 17.25 19.80 -4.12
C ASP A 37 17.39 20.18 -2.65
N ARG A 38 17.41 19.15 -1.78
CA ARG A 38 17.44 19.33 -0.33
C ARG A 38 18.66 20.14 0.09
N TRP A 39 18.48 20.98 1.10
CA TRP A 39 19.50 21.94 1.60
C TRP A 39 19.82 23.08 0.64
N GLY A 40 19.35 23.03 -0.61
CA GLY A 40 19.41 24.10 -1.60
C GLY A 40 18.08 24.86 -1.72
N ASN A 41 17.99 25.71 -2.73
CA ASN A 41 16.80 26.48 -3.09
C ASN A 41 16.38 26.26 -4.56
N LYS A 42 16.90 25.22 -5.21
CA LYS A 42 16.63 24.98 -6.64
C LYS A 42 15.39 24.11 -6.83
N LEU A 43 14.51 24.57 -7.71
CA LEU A 43 13.39 23.84 -8.27
C LEU A 43 13.75 23.36 -9.68
N TYR A 44 13.72 22.05 -9.88
CA TYR A 44 13.88 21.42 -11.19
C TYR A 44 12.50 21.11 -11.75
N ILE A 45 12.30 21.46 -13.02
CA ILE A 45 11.03 21.31 -13.72
C ILE A 45 11.25 20.34 -14.88
N TYR A 46 10.41 19.33 -14.99
CA TYR A 46 10.46 18.37 -16.09
C TYR A 46 9.12 18.36 -16.82
N ASN A 47 9.17 18.28 -18.14
CA ASN A 47 8.03 17.85 -18.94
C ASN A 47 7.77 16.36 -18.67
N TRP A 48 6.51 16.02 -18.44
CA TRP A 48 6.07 14.64 -18.26
C TRP A 48 4.95 14.31 -19.23
N TYR A 49 5.11 13.24 -19.99
CA TYR A 49 4.10 12.79 -20.94
C TYR A 49 3.62 11.38 -20.54
N PRO A 50 2.35 11.18 -20.16
CA PRO A 50 1.89 9.88 -19.63
C PRO A 50 2.03 8.70 -20.61
N LYS A 51 2.19 8.98 -21.91
CA LYS A 51 2.38 7.97 -22.96
C LYS A 51 3.84 7.73 -23.37
N ILE A 52 4.76 8.56 -22.87
CA ILE A 52 6.19 8.46 -23.15
C ILE A 52 6.86 8.49 -21.77
N PRO A 53 7.37 7.37 -21.25
CA PRO A 53 7.87 7.29 -19.88
C PRO A 53 9.26 7.94 -19.75
N GLU A 54 9.35 9.22 -20.13
CA GLU A 54 10.57 10.02 -20.14
C GLU A 54 10.27 11.37 -19.49
N LEU A 55 11.15 11.80 -18.59
CA LEU A 55 11.14 13.15 -18.02
C LEU A 55 12.18 14.00 -18.73
N VAL A 56 11.74 15.07 -19.38
CA VAL A 56 12.64 15.97 -20.12
C VAL A 56 12.77 17.28 -19.37
N LEU A 57 13.99 17.61 -18.94
CA LEU A 57 14.28 18.84 -18.19
C LEU A 57 13.79 20.06 -18.99
N ASP A 58 13.01 20.90 -18.33
CA ASP A 58 12.42 22.10 -18.90
C ASP A 58 13.19 23.34 -18.45
N GLY A 59 14.19 23.73 -19.25
CA GLY A 59 15.02 24.89 -18.97
C GLY A 59 16.00 24.70 -17.81
N ASP A 60 16.55 25.82 -17.35
CA ASP A 60 17.46 25.84 -16.20
C ASP A 60 16.66 25.78 -14.89
N PRO A 61 17.19 25.16 -13.81
CA PRO A 61 16.52 25.12 -12.52
C PRO A 61 16.25 26.53 -11.97
N ILE A 62 15.07 26.72 -11.40
CA ILE A 62 14.64 28.00 -10.81
C ILE A 62 15.20 28.11 -9.38
N GLU A 63 15.80 29.25 -9.05
CA GLU A 63 16.15 29.56 -7.66
C GLU A 63 14.93 30.17 -6.96
N LEU A 64 14.41 29.45 -5.96
CA LEU A 64 13.27 29.88 -5.17
C LEU A 64 13.70 30.98 -4.19
N ASP A 65 13.10 32.16 -4.33
CA ASP A 65 13.40 33.32 -3.49
C ASP A 65 12.96 33.10 -2.04
N GLY A 66 13.64 33.74 -1.09
CA GLY A 66 13.31 33.68 0.32
C GLY A 66 13.72 32.39 1.05
N ILE A 67 14.30 31.40 0.38
CA ILE A 67 14.83 30.17 1.00
C ILE A 67 16.26 30.38 1.50
N VAL A 68 16.50 30.10 2.78
CA VAL A 68 17.86 30.05 3.34
C VAL A 68 18.52 28.75 2.90
N VAL A 69 19.70 28.82 2.27
CA VAL A 69 20.48 27.65 1.82
C VAL A 69 21.47 27.21 2.89
N GLY A 70 21.64 25.90 3.08
CA GLY A 70 22.61 25.31 4.01
C GLY A 70 22.00 24.41 5.07
N SER A 71 22.58 24.38 6.28
CA SER A 71 22.04 23.61 7.41
C SER A 71 21.68 24.57 8.55
N PRO A 72 20.50 24.47 9.18
CA PRO A 72 19.50 23.41 8.99
C PRO A 72 18.50 23.65 7.84
N GLY A 73 18.56 24.79 7.14
CA GLY A 73 17.52 25.22 6.20
C GLY A 73 17.90 25.17 4.71
N GLY A 74 16.89 24.93 3.89
CA GLY A 74 16.91 24.68 2.44
C GLY A 74 15.64 23.90 2.12
N THR A 75 15.27 23.68 0.86
CA THR A 75 13.99 23.03 0.51
C THR A 75 13.89 21.56 0.97
N TRP A 76 12.68 21.07 1.26
CA TRP A 76 12.45 19.67 1.72
C TRP A 76 11.26 18.99 1.06
N GLY A 77 10.07 19.56 1.19
CA GLY A 77 8.81 18.99 0.75
C GLY A 77 8.08 19.95 -0.18
N LEU A 78 7.29 19.37 -1.08
CA LEU A 78 6.45 20.07 -2.03
C LEU A 78 5.01 19.59 -1.87
N ALA A 79 4.05 20.52 -1.95
CA ALA A 79 2.64 20.22 -2.12
C ALA A 79 2.06 21.18 -3.17
N LEU A 80 1.19 20.68 -4.04
CA LEU A 80 0.68 21.44 -5.18
C LEU A 80 -0.81 21.70 -5.02
N ASP A 81 -1.18 22.98 -5.15
CA ASP A 81 -2.54 23.44 -5.32
C ASP A 81 -2.72 23.84 -6.79
N GLU A 82 -3.15 22.87 -7.61
CA GLU A 82 -3.35 23.08 -9.05
C GLU A 82 -4.47 24.08 -9.34
N GLU A 83 -5.52 24.11 -8.50
CA GLU A 83 -6.67 25.00 -8.70
C GLU A 83 -6.31 26.47 -8.53
N ASN A 84 -5.42 26.78 -7.57
CA ASN A 84 -5.00 28.14 -7.27
C ASN A 84 -3.60 28.48 -7.80
N ASN A 85 -2.99 27.60 -8.62
CA ASN A 85 -1.65 27.74 -9.17
C ASN A 85 -0.54 27.95 -8.12
N ARG A 86 -0.61 27.31 -6.95
CA ARG A 86 0.38 27.49 -5.87
C ARG A 86 1.21 26.23 -5.63
N LEU A 87 2.54 26.38 -5.66
CA LEU A 87 3.47 25.37 -5.17
C LEU A 87 3.89 25.72 -3.75
N TRP A 88 3.45 24.92 -2.78
CA TRP A 88 3.86 25.04 -1.39
C TRP A 88 5.19 24.34 -1.15
N VAL A 89 6.07 25.01 -0.40
CA VAL A 89 7.45 24.57 -0.17
C VAL A 89 7.81 24.69 1.31
N THR A 90 8.24 23.57 1.89
CA THR A 90 8.81 23.54 3.23
C THR A 90 10.34 23.69 3.17
N SER A 91 10.91 24.35 4.18
CA SER A 91 12.34 24.67 4.22
C SER A 91 13.06 24.26 5.50
N ASN A 92 12.48 23.37 6.32
CA ASN A 92 12.91 23.08 7.69
C ASN A 92 13.01 24.37 8.54
N GLU A 93 12.02 25.23 8.34
CA GLU A 93 11.76 26.47 9.06
C GLU A 93 10.29 26.48 9.48
N THR A 94 9.90 27.38 10.37
CA THR A 94 8.48 27.60 10.72
C THR A 94 7.71 28.30 9.61
N LYS A 95 8.40 28.99 8.70
CA LYS A 95 7.80 29.66 7.54
C LYS A 95 7.67 28.66 6.39
N VAL A 96 6.43 28.33 6.02
CA VAL A 96 6.11 27.52 4.84
C VAL A 96 5.67 28.49 3.73
N ARG A 97 6.38 28.48 2.61
CA ARG A 97 6.17 29.45 1.52
C ARG A 97 5.32 28.82 0.42
N PHE A 98 4.71 29.66 -0.39
CA PHE A 98 4.20 29.24 -1.68
C PHE A 98 4.68 30.15 -2.81
N TYR A 99 4.71 29.61 -4.02
CA TYR A 99 5.14 30.28 -5.25
C TYR A 99 4.06 30.12 -6.31
N ASP A 100 3.84 31.16 -7.10
CA ASP A 100 2.93 31.09 -8.25
C ASP A 100 3.54 30.18 -9.33
N THR A 101 2.82 29.16 -9.76
CA THR A 101 3.31 28.17 -10.73
C THR A 101 3.25 28.65 -12.18
N SER A 102 2.80 29.88 -12.44
CA SER A 102 2.82 30.50 -13.77
C SER A 102 4.14 31.21 -14.06
N ASP A 103 4.79 31.80 -13.05
CA ASP A 103 6.02 32.58 -13.20
C ASP A 103 7.04 32.42 -12.06
N TRP A 104 6.73 31.60 -11.05
CA TRP A 104 7.54 31.33 -9.86
C TRP A 104 7.72 32.55 -8.93
N SER A 105 6.87 33.56 -9.05
CA SER A 105 6.87 34.72 -8.17
C SER A 105 6.47 34.36 -6.73
N HIS A 106 7.01 35.16 -5.80
CA HIS A 106 6.78 35.05 -4.35
C HIS A 106 6.91 36.43 -3.72
N ASP A 107 5.90 36.86 -2.97
CA ASP A 107 5.97 38.01 -2.08
C ASP A 107 6.44 37.57 -0.68
N PRO A 108 7.66 37.94 -0.25
CA PRO A 108 8.21 37.51 1.04
C PRO A 108 7.42 37.99 2.26
N ASP A 109 6.56 38.99 2.10
CA ASP A 109 5.74 39.57 3.16
C ASP A 109 4.35 38.91 3.28
N THR A 110 3.85 38.23 2.24
CA THR A 110 2.48 37.69 2.23
C THR A 110 2.37 36.23 1.79
N ASP A 111 3.30 35.71 0.98
CA ASP A 111 3.17 34.38 0.38
C ASP A 111 3.74 33.25 1.25
N TYR A 112 3.30 33.22 2.51
CA TYR A 112 3.68 32.19 3.46
C TYR A 112 2.66 31.99 4.58
N ILE A 113 2.71 30.82 5.21
CA ILE A 113 2.11 30.55 6.52
C ILE A 113 3.21 30.33 7.56
N THR A 114 2.87 30.52 8.84
CA THR A 114 3.76 30.19 9.96
C THR A 114 3.15 29.06 10.77
N VAL A 115 3.90 27.99 10.98
CA VAL A 115 3.53 26.86 11.85
C VAL A 115 4.44 26.78 13.08
N SER A 116 4.05 26.00 14.08
CA SER A 116 4.72 25.89 15.38
C SER A 116 6.00 25.03 15.40
N HIS A 117 6.35 24.40 14.27
CA HIS A 117 7.51 23.52 14.14
C HIS A 117 8.30 23.77 12.85
N ALA A 118 9.53 23.26 12.75
CA ALA A 118 10.30 23.34 11.52
C ALA A 118 9.76 22.32 10.49
N ALA A 119 8.96 22.81 9.54
CA ALA A 119 8.22 21.97 8.62
C ALA A 119 9.14 21.31 7.58
N VAL A 120 8.92 20.02 7.32
CA VAL A 120 9.59 19.24 6.26
C VAL A 120 8.60 18.46 5.41
N GLY A 121 7.73 17.65 6.03
CA GLY A 121 6.63 16.98 5.35
C GLY A 121 5.52 17.99 5.05
N ILE A 122 4.88 17.86 3.89
CA ILE A 122 3.77 18.74 3.53
C ILE A 122 2.76 18.03 2.64
N ALA A 123 1.48 18.32 2.86
CA ALA A 123 0.39 18.02 1.95
C ALA A 123 -0.65 19.15 2.03
N ILE A 124 -1.51 19.25 1.01
CA ILE A 124 -2.61 20.22 0.97
C ILE A 124 -3.91 19.50 0.64
N ASP A 125 -4.96 19.83 1.40
CA ASP A 125 -6.34 19.64 0.99
C ASP A 125 -6.72 20.86 0.14
N VAL A 126 -6.83 20.66 -1.18
CA VAL A 126 -7.01 21.74 -2.14
C VAL A 126 -8.39 22.37 -2.01
N GLU A 127 -9.45 21.56 -1.93
CA GLU A 127 -10.82 22.04 -1.85
C GLU A 127 -11.04 22.85 -0.55
N ASN A 128 -10.54 22.35 0.58
CA ASN A 128 -10.76 22.98 1.88
C ASN A 128 -9.70 24.04 2.22
N GLN A 129 -8.66 24.19 1.40
CA GLN A 129 -7.54 25.13 1.62
C GLN A 129 -6.89 24.94 2.99
N ILE A 130 -6.49 23.68 3.27
CA ILE A 130 -5.85 23.29 4.54
C ILE A 130 -4.47 22.69 4.24
N VAL A 131 -3.43 23.24 4.86
CA VAL A 131 -2.05 22.73 4.75
C VAL A 131 -1.74 21.86 5.95
N TYR A 132 -1.21 20.67 5.70
CA TYR A 132 -0.72 19.76 6.73
C TYR A 132 0.80 19.72 6.68
N THR A 133 1.46 19.84 7.84
CA THR A 133 2.93 19.77 7.91
C THR A 133 3.43 18.83 8.99
N GLY A 134 4.56 18.19 8.70
CA GLY A 134 5.29 17.33 9.62
C GLY A 134 6.71 17.85 9.88
N ALA A 135 7.36 17.31 10.91
CA ALA A 135 8.70 17.71 11.33
C ALA A 135 9.66 16.51 11.46
N ILE A 136 10.95 16.78 11.31
CA ILE A 136 12.03 15.82 11.66
C ILE A 136 13.14 16.46 12.48
N ARG A 137 13.07 17.78 12.72
CA ARG A 137 13.93 18.51 13.66
C ARG A 137 13.13 19.58 14.35
N GLY A 138 13.38 19.81 15.64
CA GLY A 138 12.79 20.94 16.36
C GLY A 138 11.27 20.81 16.52
N ASN A 139 10.87 19.90 17.42
CA ASN A 139 9.51 19.37 17.60
C ASN A 139 9.17 18.32 16.53
N GLU A 140 10.00 17.29 16.41
CA GLU A 140 9.91 16.25 15.37
C GLU A 140 8.58 15.48 15.34
N HIS A 141 7.83 15.52 16.44
CA HIS A 141 6.62 14.74 16.65
C HIS A 141 5.34 15.45 16.23
N MET A 142 5.48 16.65 15.67
CA MET A 142 4.32 17.49 15.39
C MET A 142 3.77 17.20 14.00
N LEU A 143 2.48 16.90 13.95
CA LEU A 143 1.63 17.05 12.77
C LEU A 143 0.79 18.31 12.99
N SER A 144 0.91 19.30 12.11
CA SER A 144 0.06 20.51 12.18
C SER A 144 -0.94 20.51 11.05
N LYS A 145 -2.19 20.86 11.40
CA LYS A 145 -3.24 21.27 10.46
C LYS A 145 -3.30 22.80 10.46
N TYR A 146 -3.15 23.44 9.31
CA TYR A 146 -3.24 24.89 9.17
C TYR A 146 -4.38 25.27 8.21
N VAL A 147 -5.42 25.91 8.74
CA VAL A 147 -6.56 26.41 7.94
C VAL A 147 -6.21 27.79 7.40
N ILE A 148 -5.99 27.90 6.07
CA ILE A 148 -5.48 29.12 5.44
C ILE A 148 -6.43 30.31 5.66
N SER A 149 -7.74 30.09 5.48
CA SER A 149 -8.75 31.15 5.52
C SER A 149 -8.88 31.83 6.89
N THR A 150 -8.59 31.12 7.98
CA THR A 150 -8.65 31.65 9.35
C THR A 150 -7.29 31.93 9.96
N GLY A 151 -6.21 31.46 9.33
CA GLY A 151 -4.86 31.51 9.88
C GLY A 151 -4.69 30.66 11.14
N THR A 152 -5.49 29.59 11.30
CA THR A 152 -5.54 28.80 12.53
C THR A 152 -4.72 27.53 12.38
N GLU A 153 -3.75 27.33 13.27
CA GLU A 153 -3.01 26.08 13.43
C GLU A 153 -3.66 25.20 14.50
N THR A 154 -3.84 23.92 14.20
CA THR A 154 -4.16 22.86 15.16
C THR A 154 -3.02 21.85 15.20
N PRO A 155 -2.14 21.91 16.22
CA PRO A 155 -1.04 20.98 16.38
C PRO A 155 -1.48 19.66 17.03
N LEU A 156 -0.97 18.53 16.53
CA LEU A 156 -1.08 17.19 17.12
C LEU A 156 0.33 16.64 17.37
N ASP A 157 0.59 16.21 18.60
CA ASP A 157 1.80 15.48 18.96
C ASP A 157 1.55 13.97 18.79
N VAL A 158 2.16 13.36 17.78
CA VAL A 158 1.88 11.98 17.37
C VAL A 158 2.35 10.93 18.39
N ARG A 159 3.18 11.32 19.37
CA ARG A 159 3.59 10.43 20.47
C ARG A 159 2.45 10.07 21.40
N ASN A 160 1.42 10.92 21.44
CA ASN A 160 0.25 10.72 22.29
C ASN A 160 -0.80 9.81 21.63
N LEU A 161 -0.54 9.33 20.40
CA LEU A 161 -1.37 8.33 19.75
C LEU A 161 -1.22 6.97 20.42
N GLU A 162 -2.19 6.10 20.17
CA GLU A 162 -2.08 4.70 20.58
C GLU A 162 -0.85 4.05 19.90
N SER A 163 -0.04 3.38 20.71
CA SER A 163 1.27 2.83 20.33
C SER A 163 2.26 3.86 19.75
N GLY A 164 2.07 5.15 20.01
CA GLY A 164 3.07 6.19 19.75
C GLY A 164 4.33 6.00 20.59
N THR A 165 5.48 6.37 20.03
CA THR A 165 6.81 6.24 20.64
C THR A 165 7.53 7.58 20.67
N TYR A 166 8.49 7.75 21.57
CA TYR A 166 9.24 9.01 21.68
C TYR A 166 9.97 9.40 20.38
N ASP A 167 10.28 8.43 19.52
CA ASP A 167 11.04 8.61 18.28
C ASP A 167 10.15 8.68 17.02
N ASP A 168 8.84 8.87 17.19
CA ASP A 168 7.93 9.07 16.07
C ASP A 168 8.05 10.47 15.48
N TYR A 169 8.62 10.55 14.28
CA TYR A 169 8.69 11.77 13.48
C TYR A 169 7.59 11.76 12.44
N VAL A 170 7.15 12.93 11.96
CA VAL A 170 6.16 13.03 10.88
C VAL A 170 6.85 13.43 9.58
N LEU A 171 6.97 12.47 8.65
CA LEU A 171 7.82 12.61 7.46
C LEU A 171 7.03 12.85 6.19
N GLY A 172 6.35 11.83 5.69
CA GLY A 172 5.54 11.88 4.48
C GLY A 172 4.11 12.23 4.84
N LEU A 173 3.51 13.10 4.04
CA LEU A 173 2.10 13.45 4.15
C LEU A 173 1.47 13.36 2.77
N ALA A 174 0.24 12.88 2.73
CA ALA A 174 -0.63 12.97 1.58
C ALA A 174 -2.06 13.19 2.06
N VAL A 175 -2.85 13.91 1.26
CA VAL A 175 -4.28 14.10 1.49
C VAL A 175 -5.01 13.43 0.34
N ASP A 176 -5.94 12.56 0.68
CA ASP A 176 -6.92 12.07 -0.28
C ASP A 176 -7.92 13.18 -0.55
N GLN A 177 -7.91 13.71 -1.77
CA GLN A 177 -8.73 14.86 -2.14
C GLN A 177 -10.22 14.52 -2.18
N ASP A 178 -10.60 13.25 -2.31
CA ASP A 178 -12.02 12.84 -2.38
C ASP A 178 -12.66 12.71 -0.99
N THR A 179 -11.88 12.37 0.02
CA THR A 179 -12.37 12.10 1.39
C THR A 179 -11.82 13.06 2.45
N SER A 180 -10.84 13.89 2.09
CA SER A 180 -10.04 14.73 2.99
C SER A 180 -9.29 13.94 4.07
N LEU A 181 -9.14 12.62 3.93
CA LEU A 181 -8.35 11.81 4.84
C LEU A 181 -6.86 12.13 4.68
N ILE A 182 -6.15 12.16 5.81
CA ILE A 182 -4.73 12.48 5.86
C ILE A 182 -3.95 11.21 6.13
N TYR A 183 -3.02 10.91 5.23
CA TYR A 183 -2.09 9.80 5.34
C TYR A 183 -0.75 10.36 5.80
N ALA A 184 -0.20 9.80 6.88
CA ALA A 184 1.10 10.18 7.38
C ALA A 184 1.99 8.96 7.59
N THR A 185 3.26 9.09 7.23
CA THR A 185 4.28 8.14 7.65
C THR A 185 4.91 8.66 8.94
N ILE A 186 4.93 7.79 9.95
CA ILE A 186 5.47 8.09 11.26
C ILE A 186 6.59 7.14 11.64
N GLY A 187 7.60 7.66 12.33
CA GLY A 187 8.70 6.85 12.86
C GLY A 187 10.08 7.25 12.36
N ASN A 188 11.08 6.68 13.02
CA ASN A 188 12.48 6.76 12.62
C ASN A 188 13.19 5.47 13.02
N LYS A 189 13.53 4.65 12.02
CA LYS A 189 14.23 3.38 12.22
C LYS A 189 15.54 3.50 12.99
N SER A 190 16.24 4.61 12.80
CA SER A 190 17.58 4.81 13.37
C SER A 190 17.54 5.10 14.87
N SER A 191 16.38 5.45 15.42
CA SER A 191 16.20 5.77 16.83
C SER A 191 15.11 4.95 17.54
N GLY A 192 14.41 4.04 16.85
CA GLY A 192 13.43 3.14 17.45
C GLY A 192 11.99 3.67 17.45
N GLY A 193 11.63 4.48 16.45
CA GLY A 193 10.25 4.90 16.22
C GLY A 193 9.32 3.74 15.84
N SER A 194 8.02 4.01 15.77
CA SER A 194 7.00 2.99 15.54
C SER A 194 6.89 2.52 14.09
N GLU A 195 7.39 3.30 13.12
CA GLU A 195 7.62 2.86 11.75
C GLU A 195 6.32 2.51 10.99
N ARG A 196 5.31 3.39 11.06
CA ARG A 196 3.93 3.11 10.60
C ARG A 196 3.44 4.05 9.50
N LEU A 197 2.48 3.58 8.72
CA LEU A 197 1.52 4.41 8.01
C LEU A 197 0.30 4.61 8.91
N VAL A 198 -0.13 5.86 9.08
CA VAL A 198 -1.33 6.21 9.84
C VAL A 198 -2.29 7.04 9.00
N VAL A 199 -3.58 6.90 9.28
CA VAL A 199 -4.66 7.62 8.61
C VAL A 199 -5.42 8.42 9.65
N PHE A 200 -5.63 9.71 9.38
CA PHE A 200 -6.43 10.62 10.20
C PHE A 200 -7.63 11.14 9.44
N ASP A 201 -8.70 11.45 10.17
CA ASP A 201 -9.79 12.28 9.67
C ASP A 201 -9.35 13.76 9.56
N PRO A 202 -10.16 14.64 8.93
CA PRO A 202 -9.84 16.06 8.82
C PRO A 202 -9.66 16.80 10.16
N ASN A 203 -10.10 16.23 11.27
CA ASN A 203 -9.95 16.77 12.62
C ASN A 203 -8.70 16.25 13.35
N LEU A 204 -7.83 15.50 12.64
CA LEU A 204 -6.65 14.83 13.18
C LEU A 204 -6.99 13.71 14.19
N THR A 205 -8.17 13.10 14.08
CA THR A 205 -8.52 11.89 14.85
C THR A 205 -7.98 10.66 14.11
N LEU A 206 -7.17 9.84 14.79
CA LEU A 206 -6.61 8.61 14.24
C LEU A 206 -7.74 7.64 13.86
N GLN A 207 -7.77 7.22 12.60
CA GLN A 207 -8.72 6.24 12.06
C GLN A 207 -8.11 4.85 11.97
N TRP A 208 -6.82 4.79 11.61
CA TRP A 208 -6.11 3.54 11.41
C TRP A 208 -4.60 3.73 11.51
N ALA A 209 -3.91 2.68 11.93
CA ALA A 209 -2.46 2.60 11.93
C ALA A 209 -2.02 1.20 11.45
N SER A 210 -1.02 1.16 10.60
CA SER A 210 -0.38 -0.09 10.20
C SER A 210 0.43 -0.70 11.36
N ASN A 211 0.82 -1.96 11.20
CA ASN A 211 1.98 -2.50 11.91
C ASN A 211 3.27 -1.80 11.44
N ASP A 212 4.42 -2.19 12.00
CA ASP A 212 5.74 -1.77 11.53
C ASP A 212 5.92 -2.13 10.04
N ILE A 213 6.16 -1.11 9.21
CA ILE A 213 6.43 -1.19 7.77
C ILE A 213 7.87 -0.78 7.42
N GLY A 214 8.75 -0.64 8.41
CA GLY A 214 10.15 -0.26 8.26
C GLY A 214 10.37 1.26 8.28
N ASN A 215 11.18 1.81 7.38
CA ASN A 215 11.52 3.24 7.41
C ASN A 215 10.78 4.03 6.31
N PRO A 216 9.44 4.17 6.38
CA PRO A 216 8.69 4.86 5.35
C PRO A 216 9.07 6.35 5.33
N ALA A 217 9.20 6.90 4.14
CA ALA A 217 9.48 8.32 3.93
C ALA A 217 8.26 8.98 3.26
N GLY A 218 8.22 9.07 1.93
CA GLY A 218 7.06 9.61 1.21
C GLY A 218 5.86 8.66 1.23
N VAL A 219 4.67 9.24 1.18
CA VAL A 219 3.40 8.55 0.91
C VAL A 219 2.68 9.28 -0.21
N ALA A 220 1.97 8.54 -1.05
CA ALA A 220 1.08 9.08 -2.06
C ALA A 220 -0.25 8.32 -1.96
N VAL A 221 -1.35 9.03 -2.17
CA VAL A 221 -2.69 8.46 -2.24
C VAL A 221 -3.30 8.87 -3.58
N ALA A 222 -4.00 7.94 -4.22
CA ALA A 222 -4.76 8.21 -5.42
C ALA A 222 -6.24 8.31 -5.00
N GLY A 223 -7.02 9.24 -5.57
CA GLY A 223 -8.42 9.42 -5.18
C GLY A 223 -9.29 8.16 -5.36
N ASP A 224 -8.92 7.27 -6.29
CA ASP A 224 -9.58 5.97 -6.46
C ASP A 224 -9.20 4.91 -5.39
N VAL A 225 -8.27 5.23 -4.48
CA VAL A 225 -7.78 4.34 -3.44
C VAL A 225 -7.79 5.07 -2.09
N SER A 226 -8.88 4.90 -1.34
CA SER A 226 -9.06 5.51 -0.02
C SER A 226 -9.20 4.47 1.09
N TYR A 227 -9.00 4.91 2.33
CA TYR A 227 -9.23 4.11 3.53
C TYR A 227 -10.73 4.05 3.80
N LYS A 228 -11.25 2.83 3.92
CA LYS A 228 -12.62 2.54 4.32
C LYS A 228 -12.61 1.86 5.69
N SER A 229 -13.40 2.38 6.63
CA SER A 229 -13.42 1.85 8.00
C SER A 229 -14.12 0.47 8.07
N PRO A 230 -13.62 -0.49 8.87
CA PRO A 230 -14.18 -1.83 8.99
C PRO A 230 -15.37 -1.90 9.93
N VAL A 231 -16.54 -1.49 9.41
CA VAL A 231 -17.77 -1.38 10.19
C VAL A 231 -18.70 -2.58 10.03
N PHE A 232 -18.73 -3.24 8.87
CA PHE A 232 -19.65 -4.35 8.64
C PHE A 232 -19.41 -5.49 9.63
N TYR A 233 -20.49 -6.16 10.04
CA TYR A 233 -20.36 -7.53 10.53
C TYR A 233 -20.03 -8.41 9.32
N LEU A 234 -18.94 -9.16 9.41
CA LEU A 234 -18.55 -10.13 8.40
C LEU A 234 -17.88 -11.32 9.07
N GLU A 235 -18.36 -12.51 8.78
CA GLU A 235 -17.82 -13.78 9.26
C GLU A 235 -17.83 -14.76 8.08
N LYS A 236 -16.76 -15.56 7.97
CA LYS A 236 -16.64 -16.58 6.95
C LYS A 236 -16.24 -17.88 7.61
N VAL A 237 -16.94 -18.95 7.29
CA VAL A 237 -16.66 -20.29 7.82
C VAL A 237 -16.71 -21.32 6.72
N ASP A 238 -15.92 -22.38 6.85
CA ASP A 238 -16.14 -23.63 6.12
C ASP A 238 -17.19 -24.45 6.88
N VAL A 239 -18.35 -24.68 6.25
CA VAL A 239 -19.46 -25.38 6.90
C VAL A 239 -19.24 -26.90 7.00
N ASN A 240 -18.19 -27.42 6.35
CA ASN A 240 -17.87 -28.85 6.32
C ASN A 240 -16.80 -29.25 7.37
N GLU A 241 -16.28 -28.33 8.20
CA GLU A 241 -15.34 -28.60 9.31
C GLU A 241 -16.00 -29.52 10.38
N PRO A 242 -15.36 -30.63 10.80
CA PRO A 242 -13.96 -30.62 11.29
C PRO A 242 -13.02 -31.62 10.59
N ASN A 243 -13.36 -32.09 9.39
CA ASN A 243 -12.46 -32.99 8.65
C ASN A 243 -11.57 -32.18 7.71
N CYS A 244 -10.33 -32.62 7.55
CA CYS A 244 -9.49 -32.12 6.48
C CYS A 244 -10.01 -32.55 5.11
N VAL A 245 -9.64 -31.83 4.05
CA VAL A 245 -10.03 -32.10 2.66
C VAL A 245 -8.88 -32.71 1.86
N LEU A 246 -9.23 -33.51 0.84
CA LEU A 246 -8.31 -34.06 -0.16
C LEU A 246 -8.53 -33.38 -1.53
N PRO A 247 -7.57 -33.48 -2.46
CA PRO A 247 -7.80 -33.08 -3.83
C PRO A 247 -9.04 -33.75 -4.43
N GLY A 248 -9.93 -32.95 -5.03
CA GLY A 248 -11.20 -33.38 -5.59
C GLY A 248 -12.40 -33.27 -4.64
N ASP A 249 -12.18 -33.05 -3.35
CA ASP A 249 -13.25 -32.76 -2.39
C ASP A 249 -13.84 -31.35 -2.61
N TYR A 250 -14.96 -31.07 -1.96
CA TYR A 250 -15.64 -29.79 -2.03
C TYR A 250 -15.62 -29.07 -0.68
N ILE A 251 -15.35 -27.77 -0.73
CA ILE A 251 -15.48 -26.85 0.40
C ILE A 251 -16.71 -25.99 0.15
N THR A 252 -17.55 -25.80 1.18
CA THR A 252 -18.65 -24.85 1.12
C THR A 252 -18.41 -23.76 2.14
N TYR A 253 -18.15 -22.55 1.65
CA TYR A 253 -18.04 -21.38 2.51
C TYR A 253 -19.43 -20.80 2.77
N GLU A 254 -19.71 -20.48 4.03
CA GLU A 254 -20.81 -19.60 4.42
C GLU A 254 -20.21 -18.26 4.84
N ILE A 255 -20.70 -17.18 4.22
CA ILE A 255 -20.27 -15.81 4.48
C ILE A 255 -21.47 -15.09 5.09
N THR A 256 -21.43 -14.88 6.40
CA THR A 256 -22.45 -14.13 7.13
C THR A 256 -22.06 -12.66 7.17
N TYR A 257 -22.99 -11.77 6.82
CA TYR A 257 -22.77 -10.33 6.76
C TYR A 257 -23.91 -9.55 7.42
N GLY A 258 -23.64 -8.31 7.81
CA GLY A 258 -24.66 -7.44 8.38
C GLY A 258 -24.25 -5.98 8.51
N PRO A 259 -25.24 -5.06 8.64
CA PRO A 259 -25.03 -3.62 8.61
C PRO A 259 -24.32 -3.06 9.87
N ASN A 260 -24.29 -3.84 10.96
CA ASN A 260 -23.74 -3.44 12.26
C ASN A 260 -24.25 -2.07 12.76
N GLY A 261 -25.55 -1.80 12.55
CA GLY A 261 -26.22 -0.59 13.06
C GLY A 261 -26.04 0.67 12.20
N ILE A 262 -25.47 0.58 10.99
CA ILE A 262 -25.27 1.71 10.07
C ILE A 262 -25.88 1.41 8.69
N ASP A 263 -26.41 2.43 8.01
CA ASP A 263 -26.92 2.30 6.64
C ASP A 263 -25.75 2.24 5.64
N HIS A 264 -25.80 1.29 4.72
CA HIS A 264 -24.78 1.09 3.68
C HIS A 264 -25.41 1.06 2.29
N PRO A 265 -25.11 2.01 1.39
CA PRO A 265 -25.48 1.92 -0.02
C PRO A 265 -24.50 1.02 -0.80
N ASN A 266 -24.94 0.52 -1.97
CA ASN A 266 -24.08 -0.14 -2.97
C ASN A 266 -23.16 -1.25 -2.42
N VAL A 267 -23.68 -2.07 -1.50
CA VAL A 267 -22.93 -3.13 -0.85
C VAL A 267 -22.61 -4.26 -1.84
N VAL A 268 -21.35 -4.67 -1.84
CA VAL A 268 -20.82 -5.77 -2.66
C VAL A 268 -20.00 -6.68 -1.76
N ILE A 269 -20.16 -8.00 -1.93
CA ILE A 269 -19.25 -8.99 -1.34
C ILE A 269 -18.41 -9.58 -2.46
N THR A 270 -17.09 -9.65 -2.29
CA THR A 270 -16.17 -10.33 -3.21
C THR A 270 -15.38 -11.39 -2.45
N ASP A 271 -15.50 -12.64 -2.91
CA ASP A 271 -14.66 -13.75 -2.48
C ASP A 271 -13.46 -13.88 -3.40
N TYR A 272 -12.26 -14.01 -2.84
CA TYR A 272 -11.02 -14.19 -3.60
C TYR A 272 -10.57 -15.63 -3.42
N LEU A 273 -10.83 -16.44 -4.45
CA LEU A 273 -10.56 -17.86 -4.37
C LEU A 273 -9.05 -18.10 -4.34
N PRO A 274 -8.54 -18.85 -3.36
CA PRO A 274 -7.12 -19.20 -3.32
C PRO A 274 -6.85 -20.23 -4.43
N CYS A 275 -5.58 -20.40 -4.82
CA CYS A 275 -5.25 -21.21 -5.99
C CYS A 275 -5.37 -22.71 -5.79
N GLU A 276 -5.61 -23.16 -4.57
CA GLU A 276 -5.85 -24.54 -4.18
C GLU A 276 -7.28 -25.01 -4.49
N VAL A 277 -8.17 -24.09 -4.93
CA VAL A 277 -9.55 -24.41 -5.26
C VAL A 277 -9.94 -23.90 -6.64
N ASP A 278 -10.86 -24.59 -7.28
CA ASP A 278 -11.47 -24.19 -8.55
C ASP A 278 -12.99 -23.98 -8.36
N TYR A 279 -13.55 -23.00 -9.07
CA TYR A 279 -14.99 -22.85 -9.23
C TYR A 279 -15.44 -23.47 -10.56
N GLU A 280 -16.20 -24.57 -10.50
CA GLU A 280 -16.49 -25.39 -11.68
C GLU A 280 -17.46 -24.72 -12.68
N ASN A 281 -18.29 -23.76 -12.24
CA ASN A 281 -19.25 -23.08 -13.11
C ASN A 281 -18.67 -21.81 -13.73
N ILE A 282 -17.76 -21.96 -14.69
CA ILE A 282 -17.08 -20.82 -15.35
C ILE A 282 -17.99 -19.88 -16.15
N PHE A 283 -19.28 -20.21 -16.32
CA PHE A 283 -20.26 -19.38 -17.00
C PHE A 283 -21.17 -18.62 -16.02
N ASP A 284 -20.96 -18.77 -14.70
CA ASP A 284 -21.65 -17.95 -13.72
C ASP A 284 -21.29 -16.48 -13.94
N PRO A 285 -22.27 -15.58 -14.15
CA PRO A 285 -21.99 -14.17 -14.38
C PRO A 285 -21.33 -13.47 -13.18
N ASN A 286 -21.39 -14.07 -11.98
CA ASN A 286 -20.77 -13.53 -10.77
C ASN A 286 -19.31 -13.99 -10.59
N TYR A 287 -18.83 -14.94 -11.39
CA TYR A 287 -17.46 -15.45 -11.32
C TYR A 287 -16.57 -14.81 -12.37
N ASP A 288 -15.46 -14.21 -11.93
CA ASP A 288 -14.41 -13.67 -12.79
C ASP A 288 -13.23 -14.65 -12.78
N TYR A 289 -13.06 -15.38 -13.90
CA TYR A 289 -12.00 -16.37 -14.06
C TYR A 289 -10.60 -15.75 -14.05
N GLU A 290 -10.43 -14.54 -14.61
CA GLU A 290 -9.10 -13.91 -14.71
C GLU A 290 -8.63 -13.39 -13.35
N LYS A 291 -9.56 -12.89 -12.53
CA LYS A 291 -9.25 -12.43 -11.16
C LYS A 291 -9.33 -13.53 -10.12
N HIS A 292 -9.90 -14.68 -10.47
CA HIS A 292 -10.18 -15.77 -9.56
C HIS A 292 -11.08 -15.34 -8.39
N THR A 293 -12.15 -14.61 -8.69
CA THR A 293 -13.06 -14.03 -7.70
C THR A 293 -14.53 -14.35 -7.96
N TYR A 294 -15.33 -14.47 -6.91
CA TYR A 294 -16.80 -14.55 -7.00
C TYR A 294 -17.44 -13.35 -6.30
N THR A 295 -18.38 -12.66 -6.96
CA THR A 295 -18.94 -11.40 -6.46
C THR A 295 -20.46 -11.45 -6.30
N TRP A 296 -20.96 -11.07 -5.12
CA TRP A 296 -22.39 -10.84 -4.87
C TRP A 296 -22.71 -9.34 -4.83
N GLN A 297 -23.72 -8.94 -5.59
CA GLN A 297 -24.29 -7.59 -5.57
C GLN A 297 -25.41 -7.53 -4.51
N ILE A 298 -25.07 -7.10 -3.29
CA ILE A 298 -26.00 -7.07 -2.14
C ILE A 298 -26.96 -5.87 -2.24
N GLY A 299 -26.49 -4.73 -2.77
CA GLY A 299 -27.29 -3.50 -2.87
C GLY A 299 -27.31 -2.72 -1.57
N SER A 300 -28.43 -2.12 -1.19
CA SER A 300 -28.49 -1.32 0.05
C SER A 300 -28.81 -2.17 1.28
N LEU A 301 -28.05 -1.97 2.36
CA LEU A 301 -28.34 -2.53 3.68
C LEU A 301 -28.75 -1.43 4.65
N SER A 302 -29.95 -1.51 5.21
CA SER A 302 -30.37 -0.58 6.26
C SER A 302 -29.72 -0.93 7.60
N ALA A 303 -29.44 0.06 8.44
CA ALA A 303 -28.89 -0.08 9.79
C ALA A 303 -29.61 -1.11 10.67
N SER A 304 -30.92 -1.24 10.49
CA SER A 304 -31.77 -2.17 11.24
C SER A 304 -31.99 -3.52 10.57
N ALA A 305 -31.37 -3.79 9.42
CA ALA A 305 -31.50 -5.08 8.75
C ALA A 305 -30.87 -6.17 9.64
N PRO A 306 -31.48 -7.37 9.71
CA PRO A 306 -30.82 -8.51 10.35
C PRO A 306 -29.56 -8.90 9.57
N ASN A 307 -28.65 -9.62 10.22
CA ASN A 307 -27.57 -10.30 9.50
C ASN A 307 -28.18 -11.33 8.54
N ASP A 308 -27.52 -11.53 7.41
CA ASP A 308 -27.88 -12.49 6.36
C ASP A 308 -26.61 -13.24 5.91
N PHE A 309 -26.74 -14.22 5.03
CA PHE A 309 -25.59 -14.99 4.55
C PHE A 309 -25.69 -15.36 3.07
N VAL A 310 -24.53 -15.54 2.46
CA VAL A 310 -24.37 -16.16 1.15
C VAL A 310 -23.48 -17.39 1.27
N THR A 311 -23.59 -18.30 0.30
CA THR A 311 -22.75 -19.50 0.26
C THR A 311 -22.01 -19.63 -1.07
N LEU A 312 -20.81 -20.22 -1.02
CA LEU A 312 -20.00 -20.53 -2.18
C LEU A 312 -19.39 -21.93 -2.03
N THR A 313 -19.69 -22.82 -2.96
CA THR A 313 -19.08 -24.15 -3.01
C THR A 313 -17.99 -24.18 -4.09
N VAL A 314 -16.79 -24.60 -3.69
CA VAL A 314 -15.61 -24.73 -4.55
C VAL A 314 -15.03 -26.13 -4.45
N LYS A 315 -14.23 -26.52 -5.43
CA LYS A 315 -13.60 -27.83 -5.47
C LYS A 315 -12.12 -27.70 -5.21
N VAL A 316 -11.58 -28.51 -4.31
CA VAL A 316 -10.14 -28.58 -4.05
C VAL A 316 -9.44 -29.17 -5.27
N ASN A 317 -8.46 -28.46 -5.81
CA ASN A 317 -7.72 -28.90 -6.99
C ASN A 317 -6.43 -29.65 -6.62
N LEU A 318 -5.69 -30.12 -7.61
CA LEU A 318 -4.43 -30.86 -7.39
C LEU A 318 -3.25 -29.95 -7.02
N GLY A 319 -3.44 -28.63 -6.95
CA GLY A 319 -2.44 -27.65 -6.56
C GLY A 319 -2.31 -27.45 -5.05
N VAL A 320 -3.16 -28.08 -4.23
CA VAL A 320 -3.16 -27.98 -2.77
C VAL A 320 -2.00 -28.74 -2.12
N GLU A 321 -1.28 -28.14 -1.18
CA GLU A 321 -0.18 -28.84 -0.51
C GLU A 321 -0.65 -29.90 0.52
N PRO A 322 -0.04 -31.10 0.57
CA PRO A 322 -0.30 -32.09 1.61
C PRO A 322 -0.06 -31.57 3.03
N ASN A 323 -0.98 -31.87 3.95
CA ASN A 323 -0.96 -31.34 5.34
C ASN A 323 -0.93 -29.80 5.43
N GLY A 324 -1.31 -29.11 4.34
CA GLY A 324 -1.41 -27.66 4.29
C GLY A 324 -2.71 -27.12 4.90
N ILE A 325 -2.90 -25.82 4.75
CA ILE A 325 -4.12 -25.10 5.10
C ILE A 325 -4.53 -24.30 3.87
N ILE A 326 -5.79 -24.45 3.44
CA ILE A 326 -6.39 -23.57 2.43
C ILE A 326 -6.99 -22.39 3.20
N THR A 327 -6.47 -21.19 2.95
CA THR A 327 -7.01 -19.96 3.53
C THR A 327 -7.78 -19.21 2.46
N ASN A 328 -9.11 -19.16 2.58
CA ASN A 328 -9.96 -18.38 1.68
C ASN A 328 -10.34 -17.03 2.30
N TYR A 329 -10.36 -16.00 1.48
CA TYR A 329 -10.52 -14.61 1.88
C TYR A 329 -11.74 -13.97 1.21
N CYS A 330 -12.56 -13.25 1.98
CA CYS A 330 -13.65 -12.44 1.43
C CYS A 330 -13.66 -11.01 1.97
N GLU A 331 -14.22 -10.12 1.17
CA GLU A 331 -14.36 -8.69 1.44
C GLU A 331 -15.83 -8.30 1.27
N ILE A 332 -16.35 -7.45 2.17
CA ILE A 332 -17.61 -6.72 1.98
C ILE A 332 -17.32 -5.23 1.96
N GLU A 333 -17.79 -4.53 0.95
CA GLU A 333 -17.59 -3.09 0.81
C GLU A 333 -18.87 -2.34 0.45
N SER A 334 -18.96 -1.08 0.88
CA SER A 334 -19.86 -0.04 0.38
C SER A 334 -19.05 1.15 -0.12
N ASP A 335 -19.72 2.25 -0.45
CA ASP A 335 -19.08 3.51 -0.81
C ASP A 335 -18.08 4.00 0.28
N GLN A 336 -18.35 3.74 1.58
CA GLN A 336 -17.58 4.30 2.70
C GLN A 336 -16.89 3.29 3.61
N TYR A 337 -17.38 2.04 3.65
CA TYR A 337 -16.96 1.05 4.64
C TYR A 337 -16.49 -0.23 3.95
N CYS A 338 -15.58 -0.95 4.61
CA CYS A 338 -15.07 -2.22 4.09
C CYS A 338 -14.62 -3.11 5.24
N SER A 339 -15.14 -4.34 5.32
CA SER A 339 -14.66 -5.37 6.26
C SER A 339 -14.18 -6.60 5.50
N PHE A 340 -13.35 -7.42 6.15
CA PHE A 340 -12.85 -8.66 5.58
C PHE A 340 -12.94 -9.82 6.55
N ALA A 341 -13.00 -11.04 6.02
CA ALA A 341 -12.99 -12.27 6.80
C ALA A 341 -12.18 -13.36 6.08
N LEU A 342 -11.65 -14.29 6.86
CA LEU A 342 -10.86 -15.44 6.41
C LEU A 342 -11.53 -16.72 6.92
N ALA A 343 -11.43 -17.79 6.14
CA ALA A 343 -11.74 -19.15 6.59
C ALA A 343 -10.59 -20.09 6.22
N ASP A 344 -10.08 -20.80 7.22
CA ASP A 344 -9.05 -21.81 7.07
C ASP A 344 -9.69 -23.20 7.00
N THR A 345 -9.29 -23.99 6.01
CA THR A 345 -9.68 -25.39 5.84
C THR A 345 -8.42 -26.26 5.87
N ASN A 346 -8.38 -27.25 6.76
CA ASN A 346 -7.25 -28.17 6.85
C ASN A 346 -7.18 -29.11 5.64
N VAL A 347 -5.98 -29.41 5.16
CA VAL A 347 -5.76 -30.38 4.07
C VAL A 347 -5.24 -31.69 4.64
N CYS A 348 -5.83 -32.82 4.24
CA CYS A 348 -5.37 -34.11 4.69
C CYS A 348 -4.00 -34.44 4.09
N PHE A 349 -3.26 -35.33 4.73
CA PHE A 349 -2.08 -35.89 4.09
C PHE A 349 -2.48 -36.65 2.82
N TRP A 350 -1.80 -36.32 1.73
CA TRP A 350 -1.81 -37.06 0.48
C TRP A 350 -0.40 -36.99 -0.12
N SER A 351 -0.06 -37.91 -1.02
CA SER A 351 1.28 -37.93 -1.61
C SER A 351 1.18 -37.68 -3.12
N PRO A 352 1.80 -36.60 -3.65
CA PRO A 352 1.94 -36.42 -5.08
C PRO A 352 3.08 -37.28 -5.61
N ASP A 353 2.96 -37.76 -6.84
CA ASP A 353 4.02 -38.57 -7.47
C ASP A 353 5.27 -37.74 -7.84
N ILE A 354 5.08 -36.45 -8.14
CA ILE A 354 6.09 -35.58 -8.74
C ILE A 354 6.02 -34.17 -8.13
N ILE A 355 7.18 -33.61 -7.79
CA ILE A 355 7.37 -32.17 -7.57
C ILE A 355 8.06 -31.54 -8.78
N TYR A 356 7.56 -30.40 -9.23
CA TYR A 356 8.10 -29.59 -10.33
C TYR A 356 8.85 -28.38 -9.77
N VAL A 357 10.01 -28.06 -10.34
CA VAL A 357 10.87 -26.96 -9.91
C VAL A 357 11.21 -26.08 -11.11
N ASP A 358 10.82 -24.81 -11.06
CA ASP A 358 11.10 -23.83 -12.11
C ASP A 358 11.30 -22.45 -11.48
N VAL A 359 12.50 -21.88 -11.64
CA VAL A 359 12.84 -20.55 -11.12
C VAL A 359 12.01 -19.43 -11.77
N ASN A 360 11.36 -19.71 -12.91
CA ASN A 360 10.49 -18.77 -13.62
C ASN A 360 9.00 -19.12 -13.50
N ALA A 361 8.61 -19.98 -12.54
CA ALA A 361 7.20 -20.25 -12.27
C ALA A 361 6.45 -18.94 -11.97
N VAL A 362 5.19 -18.88 -12.38
CA VAL A 362 4.31 -17.70 -12.23
C VAL A 362 3.02 -18.01 -11.48
N GLY A 363 2.81 -19.27 -11.10
CA GLY A 363 1.66 -19.73 -10.35
C GLY A 363 1.81 -19.50 -8.85
N CYS A 364 1.50 -20.55 -8.07
CA CYS A 364 1.40 -20.47 -6.61
C CYS A 364 2.54 -21.17 -5.88
N ASP A 365 3.60 -21.54 -6.59
CA ASP A 365 4.78 -22.16 -5.99
C ASP A 365 4.52 -23.46 -5.20
N SER A 366 3.38 -24.14 -5.42
CA SER A 366 3.06 -25.38 -4.70
C SER A 366 3.98 -26.54 -5.07
N GLY A 367 4.56 -26.51 -6.27
CA GLY A 367 5.40 -27.57 -6.83
C GLY A 367 4.60 -28.67 -7.53
N LEU A 368 3.28 -28.55 -7.67
CA LEU A 368 2.40 -29.65 -8.13
C LEU A 368 2.07 -29.63 -9.63
N SER A 369 2.59 -28.64 -10.36
CA SER A 369 2.58 -28.59 -11.83
C SER A 369 3.71 -27.68 -12.33
N TRP A 370 3.97 -27.64 -13.65
CA TRP A 370 4.92 -26.66 -14.20
C TRP A 370 4.48 -25.21 -14.00
N TYR A 371 3.17 -24.93 -14.07
CA TYR A 371 2.66 -23.57 -13.91
C TYR A 371 2.80 -23.09 -12.44
N HIS A 372 2.53 -23.97 -11.48
CA HIS A 372 2.71 -23.71 -10.04
C HIS A 372 4.00 -24.33 -9.49
N ALA A 373 5.08 -24.41 -10.29
CA ALA A 373 6.31 -25.09 -9.86
C ALA A 373 7.00 -24.33 -8.71
N GLU A 374 7.75 -25.04 -7.88
CA GLU A 374 8.53 -24.43 -6.80
C GLU A 374 9.73 -23.66 -7.40
N PRO A 375 9.92 -22.36 -7.10
CA PRO A 375 11.04 -21.59 -7.64
C PRO A 375 12.38 -21.93 -6.99
N ASP A 376 12.37 -22.55 -5.81
CA ASP A 376 13.56 -22.91 -5.04
C ASP A 376 13.75 -24.44 -4.92
N LEU A 377 14.87 -24.95 -5.48
CA LEU A 377 15.17 -26.39 -5.45
C LEU A 377 15.38 -26.92 -4.02
N GLN A 378 15.88 -26.09 -3.08
CA GLN A 378 16.10 -26.54 -1.71
C GLN A 378 14.76 -26.70 -0.97
N SER A 379 13.80 -25.81 -1.21
CA SER A 379 12.41 -25.97 -0.76
C SER A 379 11.77 -27.24 -1.33
N ALA A 380 11.96 -27.49 -2.64
CA ALA A 380 11.41 -28.68 -3.29
C ALA A 380 11.96 -30.00 -2.69
N LEU A 381 13.24 -30.05 -2.34
CA LEU A 381 13.85 -31.20 -1.66
C LEU A 381 13.25 -31.44 -0.27
N GLN A 382 12.95 -30.37 0.48
CA GLN A 382 12.28 -30.47 1.77
C GLN A 382 10.84 -30.98 1.63
N LYS A 383 10.10 -30.46 0.64
CA LYS A 383 8.75 -30.92 0.29
C LYS A 383 8.75 -32.39 -0.11
N ALA A 384 9.71 -32.82 -0.93
CA ALA A 384 9.81 -34.22 -1.35
C ALA A 384 9.98 -35.18 -0.16
N GLN A 385 10.74 -34.78 0.85
CA GLN A 385 10.89 -35.54 2.09
C GLN A 385 9.61 -35.55 2.91
N ALA A 386 8.96 -34.38 3.05
CA ALA A 386 7.77 -34.22 3.87
C ALA A 386 6.53 -34.94 3.27
N TRP A 387 6.46 -35.04 1.95
CA TRP A 387 5.31 -35.57 1.22
C TRP A 387 5.53 -36.97 0.63
N ASP A 388 6.68 -37.60 0.94
CA ASP A 388 7.06 -38.95 0.47
C ASP A 388 7.00 -39.09 -1.07
N VAL A 389 7.64 -38.14 -1.77
CA VAL A 389 7.55 -37.99 -3.23
C VAL A 389 8.63 -38.79 -3.95
N ASN A 390 8.25 -39.43 -5.06
CA ASN A 390 9.14 -40.32 -5.82
C ASN A 390 10.00 -39.60 -6.87
N GLN A 391 9.64 -38.38 -7.28
CA GLN A 391 10.32 -37.66 -8.38
C GLN A 391 10.35 -36.16 -8.16
N ILE A 392 11.50 -35.55 -8.45
CA ILE A 392 11.63 -34.10 -8.63
C ILE A 392 12.03 -33.82 -10.09
N ARG A 393 11.24 -32.99 -10.78
CA ARG A 393 11.52 -32.53 -12.15
C ARG A 393 11.95 -31.07 -12.13
N VAL A 394 13.17 -30.81 -12.58
CA VAL A 394 13.77 -29.48 -12.53
C VAL A 394 13.89 -28.90 -13.94
N ALA A 395 13.33 -27.70 -14.14
CA ALA A 395 13.49 -26.94 -15.38
C ALA A 395 14.93 -26.42 -15.55
N ALA A 396 15.24 -25.90 -16.74
CA ALA A 396 16.52 -25.25 -16.95
C ALA A 396 16.58 -23.92 -16.16
N GLY A 397 17.60 -23.75 -15.33
CA GLY A 397 17.73 -22.56 -14.50
C GLY A 397 18.99 -22.57 -13.64
N THR A 398 19.22 -21.48 -12.92
CA THR A 398 20.26 -21.42 -11.88
C THR A 398 19.62 -21.53 -10.51
N TYR A 399 19.82 -22.67 -9.85
CA TYR A 399 19.32 -22.93 -8.50
C TYR A 399 20.48 -22.86 -7.50
N LYS A 400 20.21 -22.29 -6.33
CA LYS A 400 21.20 -22.15 -5.26
C LYS A 400 20.69 -22.87 -4.01
N PRO A 401 21.57 -23.54 -3.24
CA PRO A 401 21.17 -24.24 -2.01
C PRO A 401 20.91 -23.30 -0.83
N THR A 402 21.14 -21.99 -1.03
CA THR A 402 20.82 -20.94 -0.07
C THR A 402 20.53 -19.64 -0.80
N LYS A 403 19.65 -18.81 -0.22
CA LYS A 403 19.43 -17.43 -0.65
C LYS A 403 20.64 -16.51 -0.32
N GLY A 404 21.54 -16.95 0.57
CA GLY A 404 22.73 -16.21 0.99
C GLY A 404 23.95 -16.35 0.07
N SER A 405 25.07 -15.76 0.49
CA SER A 405 26.36 -15.82 -0.22
C SER A 405 27.29 -16.92 0.29
N VAL A 406 26.79 -17.78 1.18
CA VAL A 406 27.57 -18.82 1.86
C VAL A 406 27.89 -19.95 0.88
N ARG A 407 29.15 -20.02 0.44
CA ARG A 407 29.61 -20.98 -0.57
C ARG A 407 29.83 -22.41 -0.04
N SER A 408 29.73 -22.62 1.27
CA SER A 408 29.88 -23.94 1.90
C SER A 408 28.57 -24.73 2.00
N ILE A 409 27.42 -24.11 1.72
CA ILE A 409 26.12 -24.78 1.71
C ILE A 409 25.96 -25.50 0.37
N SER A 410 25.50 -26.75 0.42
CA SER A 410 25.26 -27.61 -0.74
C SER A 410 23.83 -28.12 -0.71
N PHE A 411 23.29 -28.57 -1.85
CA PHE A 411 22.02 -29.28 -1.86
C PHE A 411 22.19 -30.60 -1.13
N GLU A 412 21.23 -30.90 -0.25
CA GLU A 412 21.14 -32.20 0.41
C GLU A 412 20.14 -33.06 -0.36
N LEU A 413 20.65 -34.09 -1.05
CA LEU A 413 19.80 -35.09 -1.69
C LEU A 413 19.25 -36.03 -0.61
N LEU A 414 18.01 -36.46 -0.79
CA LEU A 414 17.39 -37.46 0.07
C LEU A 414 18.01 -38.82 -0.21
N ASP A 415 18.24 -39.60 0.85
CA ASP A 415 18.61 -41.01 0.69
C ASP A 415 17.45 -41.73 -0.03
N ASP A 416 17.79 -42.51 -1.07
CA ASP A 416 16.87 -43.32 -1.87
C ASP A 416 15.83 -42.59 -2.78
N VAL A 417 16.09 -41.33 -3.18
CA VAL A 417 15.32 -40.59 -4.22
C VAL A 417 16.06 -40.48 -5.56
#